data_AF-A0AAU9UPX4-F1
#
_entry.id   AF-A0AAU9UPX4-F1
#
_cell.length_a   1.000
_cell.length_b   1.000
_cell.length_c   1.000
_cell.angle_alpha   90.00
_cell.angle_beta   90.00
_cell.angle_gamma   90.00
#
_symmetry.space_group_name_H-M   'P 1'
#
loop_
_entity.id
_entity.type
_entity.pdbx_description
1 polymer ?
#
loop_
_entity_poly.entity_id
_entity_poly.type
_entity_poly.pdbx_seq_one_letter_code
_entity_poly.pdbx_strand_id
1 'polypeptide(L)'
;MKKEKIREFIRQLPATESHYNRNKSKKSYLSSELNIGKLRKFYNDSVTPDFESKKMMFWEIFSSDFPLGFRSPASDACSTCILLNNEIAAETDPDKKY
;
A
#
# COMPACT_ATOMS: atom_id res chain seq x y z
N MET A 1 -17.38 -17.13 7.97
CA MET A 1 -16.49 -17.17 9.15
C MET A 1 -15.01 -16.88 8.82
N LYS A 2 -14.16 -17.85 8.42
CA LYS A 2 -12.71 -17.57 8.23
C LYS A 2 -12.41 -16.58 7.09
N LYS A 3 -13.09 -16.72 5.94
CA LYS A 3 -12.91 -15.83 4.78
C LYS A 3 -13.26 -14.37 5.10
N GLU A 4 -14.31 -14.15 5.90
CA GLU A 4 -14.73 -12.81 6.30
C GLU A 4 -13.73 -12.15 7.24
N LYS A 5 -13.18 -12.89 8.20
CA LYS A 5 -12.12 -12.38 9.09
C LYS A 5 -10.89 -11.92 8.33
N ILE A 6 -10.50 -12.67 7.28
CA ILE A 6 -9.41 -12.28 6.38
C ILE A 6 -9.76 -10.96 5.65
N ARG A 7 -11.00 -10.82 5.15
CA ARG A 7 -11.46 -9.58 4.49
C ARG A 7 -11.46 -8.39 5.45
N GLU A 8 -11.94 -8.58 6.68
CA GLU A 8 -11.94 -7.54 7.72
C GLU A 8 -10.50 -7.07 8.01
N PHE A 9 -9.57 -8.01 8.19
CA PHE A 9 -8.15 -7.70 8.41
C PHE A 9 -7.55 -6.92 7.24
N ILE A 10 -7.78 -7.35 5.99
CA ILE A 10 -7.23 -6.66 4.81
C ILE A 10 -7.79 -5.23 4.67
N ARG A 11 -9.05 -5.00 5.04
CA ARG A 11 -9.67 -3.66 5.05
C ARG A 11 -9.05 -2.70 6.06
N GLN A 12 -8.45 -3.22 7.14
CA GLN A 12 -7.78 -2.41 8.16
C GLN A 12 -6.32 -2.07 7.79
N LEU A 13 -5.78 -2.64 6.71
CA LEU A 13 -4.41 -2.34 6.30
C LEU A 13 -4.31 -0.90 5.76
N PRO A 14 -3.25 -0.16 6.12
CA PRO A 14 -3.01 1.18 5.56
C PRO A 14 -2.57 1.05 4.11
N ALA A 15 -3.54 1.06 3.19
CA ALA A 15 -3.28 1.08 1.75
C ALA A 15 -3.23 2.53 1.26
N THR A 16 -2.09 2.95 0.72
CA THR A 16 -1.91 4.31 0.22
C THR A 16 -2.31 4.37 -1.25
N GLU A 17 -3.21 5.29 -1.59
CA GLU A 17 -3.51 5.60 -2.99
C GLU A 17 -2.29 6.22 -3.68
N SER A 18 -2.06 5.86 -4.94
CA SER A 18 -0.97 6.47 -5.72
C SER A 18 -1.38 7.88 -6.16
N HIS A 19 -0.97 8.88 -5.38
CA HIS A 19 -1.21 10.31 -5.62
C HIS A 19 -0.78 10.83 -7.01
N TYR A 20 0.07 10.10 -7.76
CA TYR A 20 0.67 10.58 -9.01
C TYR A 20 -0.05 10.19 -10.30
N ASN A 21 -1.14 9.42 -10.27
CA ASN A 21 -1.86 9.09 -11.51
C ASN A 21 -3.04 10.02 -11.74
N ARG A 22 -2.83 10.97 -12.65
CA ARG A 22 -3.82 11.85 -13.29
C ARG A 22 -4.96 11.08 -14.00
N ASN A 23 -4.96 9.75 -13.92
CA ASN A 23 -5.97 8.84 -14.43
C ASN A 23 -6.39 7.89 -13.30
N LYS A 24 -7.69 7.89 -12.96
CA LYS A 24 -8.32 7.20 -11.81
C LYS A 24 -8.07 5.68 -11.76
N SER A 25 -6.88 5.24 -11.38
CA SER A 25 -6.64 3.83 -11.08
C SER A 25 -7.08 3.57 -9.64
N LYS A 26 -8.14 2.78 -9.44
CA LYS A 26 -8.63 2.33 -8.11
C LYS A 26 -7.68 1.35 -7.41
N LYS A 27 -6.43 1.25 -7.88
CA LYS A 27 -5.44 0.28 -7.40
C LYS A 27 -4.64 0.93 -6.29
N SER A 28 -4.88 0.50 -5.06
CA SER A 28 -4.12 0.95 -3.89
C SER A 28 -2.88 0.07 -3.70
N TYR A 29 -1.82 0.64 -3.15
CA TYR A 29 -0.56 -0.09 -2.97
C TYR A 29 -0.15 -0.11 -1.51
N LEU A 30 0.23 -1.30 -1.04
CA LEU A 30 0.84 -1.53 0.27
C LEU A 30 2.35 -1.25 0.20
N SER A 31 2.95 -0.97 1.36
CA SER A 31 4.40 -0.77 1.49
C SER A 31 5.19 -1.94 0.87
N SER A 32 6.30 -1.61 0.21
CA SER A 32 7.21 -2.57 -0.44
C SER A 32 7.87 -3.52 0.57
N GLU A 33 7.88 -3.16 1.86
CA GLU A 33 8.39 -4.01 2.94
C GLU A 33 7.40 -5.11 3.36
N LEU A 34 6.12 -4.94 3.02
CA LEU A 34 5.09 -5.93 3.27
C LEU A 34 5.05 -6.93 2.12
N ASN A 35 4.68 -8.17 2.45
CA ASN A 35 4.39 -9.19 1.48
C ASN A 35 3.25 -10.08 1.99
N ILE A 36 2.65 -10.86 1.11
CA ILE A 36 1.50 -11.73 1.41
C ILE A 36 1.81 -12.69 2.56
N GLY A 37 3.05 -13.17 2.66
CA GLY A 37 3.50 -14.02 3.77
C GLY A 37 3.49 -13.30 5.12
N LYS A 38 4.03 -12.09 5.17
CA LYS A 38 4.01 -11.23 6.38
C LYS A 38 2.59 -10.87 6.78
N LEU A 39 1.75 -10.44 5.83
CA LEU A 39 0.35 -10.10 6.08
C LEU A 39 -0.43 -11.29 6.65
N ARG A 40 -0.27 -12.47 6.04
CA ARG A 40 -0.87 -13.71 6.58
C ARG A 40 -0.35 -14.01 7.98
N LYS A 41 0.96 -13.84 8.23
CA LYS A 41 1.53 -14.08 9.56
C LYS A 41 0.90 -13.15 10.60
N PHE A 42 0.80 -11.85 10.31
CA PHE A 42 0.12 -10.89 11.18
C PHE A 42 -1.35 -11.23 11.40
N TYR A 43 -2.06 -11.64 10.36
CA TYR A 43 -3.44 -12.12 10.50
C TYR A 43 -3.53 -13.33 11.43
N ASN A 44 -2.71 -14.36 11.21
CA ASN A 44 -2.69 -15.57 12.04
C ASN A 44 -2.31 -15.27 13.50
N ASP A 45 -1.40 -14.32 13.73
CA ASP A 45 -1.00 -13.87 15.07
C ASP A 45 -2.14 -13.10 15.79
N SER A 46 -3.04 -12.49 15.02
CA SER A 46 -4.18 -11.72 15.53
C SER A 46 -5.43 -12.56 15.77
N VAL A 47 -5.43 -13.86 15.45
CA VAL A 47 -6.61 -14.75 15.57
C VAL A 47 -6.26 -16.04 16.32
N THR A 48 -7.27 -16.74 16.83
CA THR A 48 -7.07 -18.06 17.44
C THR A 48 -6.75 -19.12 16.37
N PRO A 49 -6.07 -20.23 16.74
CA PRO A 49 -5.68 -21.31 15.80
C PRO A 49 -6.84 -21.86 14.97
N ASP A 50 -8.08 -21.81 15.50
CA ASP A 50 -9.26 -22.23 14.75
C ASP A 50 -9.53 -21.32 13.53
N PHE A 51 -9.14 -20.05 13.55
CA PHE A 51 -9.36 -19.09 12.45
C PHE A 51 -8.14 -18.84 11.57
N GLU A 52 -7.05 -19.58 11.80
CA GLU A 52 -5.83 -19.45 10.99
C GLU A 52 -6.09 -19.73 9.52
N SER A 53 -5.42 -18.95 8.67
CA SER A 53 -5.51 -19.07 7.22
C SER A 53 -4.31 -19.83 6.65
N LYS A 54 -4.56 -20.66 5.63
CA LYS A 54 -3.49 -21.19 4.77
C LYS A 54 -3.06 -20.13 3.77
N LYS A 55 -1.79 -20.19 3.34
CA LYS A 55 -1.20 -19.23 2.39
C LYS A 55 -2.03 -19.08 1.11
N MET A 56 -2.47 -20.19 0.53
CA MET A 56 -3.27 -20.20 -0.71
C MET A 56 -4.61 -19.49 -0.53
N MET A 57 -5.35 -19.82 0.54
CA MET A 57 -6.65 -19.20 0.84
C MET A 57 -6.52 -17.69 1.08
N PHE A 58 -5.51 -17.26 1.84
CA PHE A 58 -5.25 -15.85 2.07
C PHE A 58 -4.92 -15.12 0.77
N TRP A 59 -4.08 -15.74 -0.08
CA TRP A 59 -3.70 -15.19 -1.38
C TRP A 59 -4.88 -15.05 -2.34
N GLU A 60 -5.74 -16.06 -2.45
CA GLU A 60 -6.94 -16.01 -3.30
C GLU A 60 -7.88 -14.89 -2.89
N ILE A 61 -8.14 -14.73 -1.59
CA ILE A 61 -8.99 -13.64 -1.08
C ILE A 61 -8.33 -12.30 -1.36
N PHE A 62 -7.03 -12.16 -1.07
CA PHE A 62 -6.31 -10.92 -1.32
C PHE A 62 -6.34 -10.52 -2.80
N SER A 63 -6.08 -11.46 -3.71
CA SER A 63 -5.99 -11.18 -5.14
C SER A 63 -7.35 -11.04 -5.82
N SER A 64 -8.39 -11.71 -5.32
CA SER A 64 -9.72 -11.72 -5.94
C SER A 64 -10.64 -10.62 -5.41
N ASP A 65 -10.61 -10.32 -4.10
CA ASP A 65 -11.51 -9.33 -3.50
C ASP A 65 -10.92 -7.92 -3.49
N PHE A 66 -9.58 -7.79 -3.56
CA PHE A 66 -8.92 -6.50 -3.38
C PHE A 66 -8.02 -6.16 -4.57
N PRO A 67 -8.21 -5.01 -5.23
CA PRO A 67 -7.28 -4.51 -6.24
C PRO A 67 -6.04 -3.90 -5.56
N LEU A 68 -5.37 -4.68 -4.70
CA LEU A 68 -4.19 -4.28 -3.95
C LEU A 68 -2.91 -4.83 -4.60
N GLY A 69 -1.92 -3.97 -4.76
CA GLY A 69 -0.56 -4.36 -5.12
C GLY A 69 0.43 -4.09 -4.00
N PHE A 70 1.62 -4.66 -4.09
CA PHE A 70 2.76 -4.19 -3.32
C PHE A 70 3.47 -3.13 -4.16
N ARG A 71 3.89 -2.02 -3.55
CA ARG A 71 4.78 -1.09 -4.25
C ARG A 71 6.09 -1.81 -4.56
N SER A 72 6.66 -1.51 -5.72
CA SER A 72 8.06 -1.84 -5.94
C SER A 72 8.89 -1.17 -4.85
N PRO A 73 9.99 -1.77 -4.36
CA PRO A 73 10.97 -1.03 -3.57
C PRO A 73 11.28 0.26 -4.32
N ALA A 74 11.37 1.38 -3.60
CA ALA A 74 11.56 2.69 -4.21
C ALA A 74 12.79 2.65 -5.12
N SER A 75 12.54 2.49 -6.42
CA SER A 75 13.53 2.77 -7.44
C SER A 75 13.61 4.28 -7.43
N ASP A 76 14.80 4.77 -7.07
CA ASP A 76 15.26 6.16 -7.12
C ASP A 76 14.23 7.08 -7.79
N ALA A 77 13.54 7.89 -6.97
CA ALA A 77 12.51 8.78 -7.48
C ALA A 77 13.09 9.54 -8.68
N CYS A 78 12.33 9.63 -9.78
CA CYS A 78 12.77 10.27 -11.01
C CYS A 78 13.53 11.56 -10.66
N SER A 79 14.79 11.67 -11.09
CA SER A 79 15.64 12.80 -10.69
C SER A 79 14.98 14.14 -11.00
N THR A 80 14.17 14.20 -12.07
CA THR A 80 13.34 15.36 -12.42
C THR A 80 12.28 15.69 -11.36
N CYS A 81 11.60 14.69 -10.80
CA CYS A 81 10.61 14.91 -9.74
C CYS A 81 11.26 15.33 -8.41
N ILE A 82 12.46 14.82 -8.11
CA ILE A 82 13.25 15.26 -6.95
C ILE A 82 13.67 16.72 -7.13
N LEU A 83 14.20 17.07 -8.31
CA LEU A 83 14.62 18.44 -8.64
C LEU A 83 13.45 19.42 -8.52
N LEU A 84 12.31 19.11 -9.14
CA LEU A 84 11.12 19.96 -9.08
C LEU A 84 10.59 20.13 -7.65
N ASN A 85 10.57 19.06 -6.83
CA ASN A 85 10.17 19.19 -5.43
C ASN A 85 11.14 20.04 -4.61
N ASN A 86 12.45 19.92 -4.88
CA ASN A 86 13.46 20.75 -4.21
C ASN A 86 13.34 22.21 -4.62
N GLU A 87 13.06 22.50 -5.89
CA GLU A 87 12.82 23.88 -6.36
C GLU A 87 11.55 24.48 -5.74
N ILE A 88 10.45 23.72 -5.67
CA ILE A 88 9.22 24.17 -5.00
C ILE A 88 9.44 24.41 -3.49
N ALA A 89 10.23 23.55 -2.83
CA ALA A 89 10.57 23.72 -1.42
C ALA A 89 11.48 24.95 -1.19
N ALA A 90 12.38 25.25 -2.14
CA ALA A 90 13.25 26.42 -2.09
C ALA A 90 12.52 27.74 -2.38
N GLU A 91 11.42 27.72 -3.14
CA GLU A 91 10.59 28.89 -3.51
C GLU A 91 9.61 29.31 -2.39
N THR A 92 9.84 28.88 -1.14
CA THR A 92 9.12 29.41 0.03
C THR A 92 9.87 30.57 0.70
N ASP A 93 10.46 31.46 -0.12
CA ASP A 93 10.87 32.78 0.32
C ASP A 93 9.81 33.81 -0.12
N PRO A 94 9.00 34.37 0.80
CA PRO A 94 7.84 35.20 0.47
C PRO A 94 8.18 36.63 -0.03
N ASP A 95 9.41 36.95 -0.41
CA ASP A 95 9.81 38.31 -0.82
C ASP A 95 10.28 38.41 -2.28
N LYS A 96 9.38 38.16 -3.25
CA LYS A 96 9.48 38.83 -4.56
C LYS A 96 8.09 39.26 -5.05
N LYS A 97 7.69 40.46 -4.64
CA LYS A 97 6.76 41.30 -5.42
C LYS A 97 7.48 41.74 -6.70
N TYR A 98 6.86 41.46 -7.86
CA TYR A 98 6.97 42.30 -9.05
C TYR A 98 5.57 42.63 -9.53
#